data_AF-A0A0U3T3X2-F1
#
_entry.id   AF-A0A0U3T3X2-F1
#
_cell.length_a   1.000
_cell.length_b   1.000
_cell.length_c   1.000
_cell.angle_alpha   90.00
_cell.angle_beta   90.00
_cell.angle_gamma   90.00
#
_symmetry.space_group_name_H-M   'P 1'
#
loop_
_entity.id
_entity.type
_entity.pdbx_description
1 polymer ?
#
loop_
_entity_poly.entity_id
_entity_poly.type
_entity_poly.pdbx_seq_one_letter_code
_entity_poly.pdbx_strand_id
1 'polypeptide(L)'
;MSTLWRLRDALARTRRSAERWLTGERHALHAVALARILVGLSVLGLLVTNYSTRQVWVGDASAWAEPARAVSRFPEVSLLDGVSGDLLTVVYVVVMLAAVGLVLGWRAKAMTIVVLLGFIAVTAQNPVLGSIGDNLVRLTLLWMLLMRTADVWSLDANRLEPRESDDVAPDWLRTGLHNVGLVGLGAQTVLAYLAGGLDKASQPVWQQGTALYTTLQLPEFRPFPWLSDLLSNATVLLALLTWTVLAVQLFFAPMLLRRETRNLVAGVAIGVNVLFAVVLATPWSSLAVIAVTGLFVSDDRWAALGERVADLAWPVLDRTADVRYAVADRVADWWYDRVLGLWDRVRFSVFRR
;
A
#
# COMPACT_ATOMS: atom_id res chain seq x y z
N MET A 1 47.84 -20.75 2.48
CA MET A 1 47.63 -19.86 1.31
C MET A 1 46.37 -20.20 0.50
N SER A 2 45.94 -21.46 0.36
CA SER A 2 44.78 -21.87 -0.45
C SER A 2 43.39 -21.42 0.07
N THR A 3 43.21 -21.28 1.39
CA THR A 3 41.92 -20.89 1.99
C THR A 3 41.54 -19.43 1.72
N LEU A 4 42.52 -18.51 1.76
CA LEU A 4 42.29 -17.09 1.51
C LEU A 4 41.87 -16.80 0.06
N TRP A 5 42.46 -17.51 -0.91
CA TRP A 5 42.07 -17.41 -2.32
C TRP A 5 40.65 -17.93 -2.55
N ARG A 6 40.28 -19.09 -1.97
CA ARG A 6 38.91 -19.62 -2.04
C ARG A 6 37.89 -18.66 -1.43
N LEU A 7 38.22 -18.03 -0.30
CA LEU A 7 37.36 -17.04 0.35
C LEU A 7 37.19 -15.79 -0.51
N ARG A 8 38.29 -15.26 -1.07
CA ARG A 8 38.27 -14.12 -2.00
C ARG A 8 37.45 -14.40 -3.24
N ASP A 9 37.61 -15.58 -3.84
CA ASP A 9 36.85 -15.98 -5.02
C ASP A 9 35.37 -16.19 -4.72
N ALA A 10 35.05 -16.76 -3.56
CA ALA A 10 33.67 -16.87 -3.09
C ALA A 10 33.04 -15.49 -2.91
N LEU A 11 33.71 -14.56 -2.23
CA LEU A 11 33.25 -13.18 -2.08
C LEU A 11 33.07 -12.47 -3.42
N ALA A 12 34.02 -12.62 -4.35
CA ALA A 12 33.92 -12.03 -5.68
C ALA A 12 32.78 -12.63 -6.52
N ARG A 13 32.50 -13.93 -6.38
CA ARG A 13 31.34 -14.57 -7.02
C ARG A 13 30.02 -14.07 -6.43
N THR A 14 29.92 -14.02 -5.10
CA THR A 14 28.72 -13.52 -4.41
C THR A 14 28.47 -12.06 -4.75
N ARG A 15 29.50 -11.22 -4.74
CA ARG A 15 29.41 -9.81 -5.15
C ARG A 15 28.89 -9.66 -6.58
N ARG A 16 29.50 -10.36 -7.55
CA ARG A 16 29.05 -10.31 -8.96
C ARG A 16 27.63 -10.86 -9.15
N SER A 17 27.21 -11.82 -8.32
CA SER A 17 25.85 -12.33 -8.33
C SER A 17 24.87 -11.29 -7.79
N ALA A 18 25.22 -10.63 -6.68
CA ALA A 18 24.42 -9.57 -6.08
C ALA A 18 24.31 -8.36 -7.01
N GLU A 19 25.41 -7.93 -7.63
CA GLU A 19 25.41 -6.84 -8.62
C GLU A 19 24.49 -7.14 -9.80
N ARG A 20 24.56 -8.37 -10.34
CA ARG A 20 23.67 -8.81 -11.44
C ARG A 20 22.21 -8.88 -11.02
N TRP A 21 21.92 -9.40 -9.83
CA TRP A 21 20.54 -9.43 -9.30
C TRP A 21 20.01 -8.01 -9.07
N LEU A 22 20.83 -7.12 -8.52
CA LEU A 22 20.44 -5.73 -8.26
C LEU A 22 20.18 -4.92 -9.53
N THR A 23 21.01 -5.08 -10.57
CA THR A 23 21.00 -4.17 -11.72
C THR A 23 20.52 -4.77 -13.03
N GLY A 24 20.43 -6.11 -13.12
CA GLY A 24 20.13 -6.81 -14.37
C GLY A 24 18.66 -6.76 -14.75
N GLU A 25 17.78 -7.26 -13.88
CA GLU A 25 16.33 -7.30 -14.13
C GLU A 25 15.54 -6.83 -12.91
N ARG A 26 14.29 -6.44 -13.14
CA ARG A 26 13.38 -5.98 -12.08
C ARG A 26 12.62 -7.17 -11.53
N HIS A 27 12.57 -7.30 -10.22
CA HIS A 27 11.97 -8.44 -9.55
C HIS A 27 10.62 -8.11 -8.92
N ALA A 28 9.71 -9.10 -8.88
CA ALA A 28 8.44 -9.01 -8.16
C ALA A 28 7.49 -7.88 -8.63
N LEU A 29 7.45 -7.60 -9.93
CA LEU A 29 6.65 -6.48 -10.49
C LEU A 29 5.16 -6.58 -10.13
N HIS A 30 4.57 -7.77 -10.17
CA HIS A 30 3.15 -7.97 -9.86
C HIS A 30 2.89 -7.84 -8.36
N ALA A 31 3.77 -8.38 -7.51
CA ALA A 31 3.66 -8.23 -6.07
C ALA A 31 3.75 -6.76 -5.65
N VAL A 32 4.63 -5.99 -6.29
CA VAL A 32 4.79 -4.54 -6.05
C VAL A 32 3.58 -3.75 -6.55
N ALA A 33 3.01 -4.10 -7.71
CA ALA A 33 1.78 -3.48 -8.20
C ALA A 33 0.59 -3.79 -7.29
N LEU A 34 0.47 -5.01 -6.78
CA LEU A 34 -0.54 -5.37 -5.79
C LEU A 34 -0.36 -4.53 -4.52
N ALA A 35 0.87 -4.44 -4.00
CA ALA A 35 1.16 -3.63 -2.82
C ALA A 35 0.75 -2.17 -3.03
N ARG A 36 1.03 -1.59 -4.22
CA ARG A 36 0.61 -0.22 -4.59
C ARG A 36 -0.91 -0.06 -4.49
N ILE A 37 -1.66 -1.01 -5.06
CA ILE A 37 -3.13 -1.00 -5.06
C ILE A 37 -3.66 -1.10 -3.62
N LEU A 38 -3.18 -2.08 -2.84
CA LEU A 38 -3.67 -2.33 -1.49
C LEU A 38 -3.32 -1.20 -0.51
N VAL A 39 -2.14 -0.59 -0.62
CA VAL A 39 -1.77 0.59 0.18
C VAL A 39 -2.57 1.83 -0.25
N GLY A 40 -2.79 2.02 -1.56
CA GLY A 40 -3.66 3.10 -2.02
C GLY A 40 -5.09 2.94 -1.50
N LEU A 41 -5.62 1.71 -1.50
CA LEU A 41 -6.93 1.39 -0.94
C LEU A 41 -6.98 1.52 0.58
N SER A 42 -5.91 1.20 1.30
CA SER A 42 -5.89 1.35 2.77
C SER A 42 -5.96 2.82 3.16
N VAL A 43 -5.19 3.68 2.49
CA VAL A 43 -5.25 5.13 2.69
C VAL A 43 -6.61 5.69 2.29
N LEU A 44 -7.09 5.35 1.09
CA LEU A 44 -8.38 5.83 0.60
C LEU A 44 -9.52 5.39 1.52
N GLY A 45 -9.53 4.13 1.93
CA GLY A 45 -10.51 3.58 2.84
C GLY A 45 -10.54 4.30 4.18
N LEU A 46 -9.37 4.51 4.80
CA LEU A 46 -9.27 5.26 6.06
C LEU A 46 -9.83 6.68 5.92
N LEU A 47 -9.49 7.36 4.83
CA LEU A 47 -9.96 8.73 4.60
C LEU A 47 -11.46 8.77 4.31
N VAL A 48 -11.99 7.87 3.48
CA VAL A 48 -13.41 7.82 3.18
C VAL A 48 -14.24 7.53 4.44
N THR A 49 -13.82 6.57 5.27
CA THR A 49 -14.57 6.22 6.50
C THR A 49 -14.58 7.34 7.53
N ASN A 50 -13.55 8.18 7.56
CA ASN A 50 -13.44 9.30 8.50
C ASN A 50 -13.83 10.64 7.87
N TYR A 51 -14.35 10.67 6.64
CA TYR A 51 -14.62 11.92 5.94
C TYR A 51 -15.68 12.79 6.64
N SER A 52 -16.76 12.17 7.14
CA SER A 52 -17.83 12.88 7.85
C SER A 52 -17.37 13.47 9.19
N THR A 53 -16.44 12.79 9.86
CA THR A 53 -15.90 13.16 11.17
C THR A 53 -14.52 13.81 11.10
N ARG A 54 -14.01 14.14 9.89
CA ARG A 54 -12.63 14.61 9.66
C ARG A 54 -12.22 15.81 10.53
N GLN A 55 -13.15 16.71 10.83
CA GLN A 55 -12.88 17.87 11.70
C GLN A 55 -12.65 17.47 13.15
N VAL A 56 -13.40 16.48 13.65
CA VAL A 56 -13.23 15.93 15.01
C VAL A 56 -12.01 15.03 15.08
N TRP A 57 -11.70 14.32 13.98
CA TRP A 57 -10.57 13.40 13.90
C TRP A 57 -9.22 14.12 13.78
N VAL A 58 -9.11 15.13 12.91
CA VAL A 58 -7.83 15.75 12.50
C VAL A 58 -7.88 17.28 12.46
N GLY A 59 -9.05 17.89 12.35
CA GLY A 59 -9.19 19.35 12.20
C GLY A 59 -9.35 20.11 13.50
N ASP A 60 -9.90 21.33 13.40
CA ASP A 60 -10.04 22.27 14.52
C ASP A 60 -10.84 21.69 15.70
N ALA A 61 -11.79 20.79 15.42
CA ALA A 61 -12.58 20.11 16.44
C ALA A 61 -11.84 18.93 17.12
N SER A 62 -10.58 18.66 16.74
CA SER A 62 -9.71 17.65 17.35
C SER A 62 -8.90 18.17 18.56
N ALA A 63 -9.35 19.24 19.21
CA ALA A 63 -8.69 19.86 20.37
C ALA A 63 -8.44 18.87 21.53
N TRP A 64 -9.21 17.78 21.60
CA TRP A 64 -9.01 16.70 22.57
C TRP A 64 -7.67 15.96 22.40
N ALA A 65 -7.07 15.98 21.20
CA ALA A 65 -5.76 15.37 20.92
C ALA A 65 -4.59 16.33 21.16
N GLU A 66 -4.86 17.58 21.54
CA GLU A 66 -3.84 18.62 21.76
C GLU A 66 -2.79 18.24 22.83
N PRO A 67 -3.15 17.63 23.98
CA PRO A 67 -2.15 17.21 24.96
C PRO A 67 -1.14 16.21 24.40
N ALA A 68 -1.59 15.33 23.49
CA ALA A 68 -0.73 14.36 22.85
C ALA A 68 0.14 15.00 21.74
N ARG A 69 -0.42 15.97 20.99
CA ARG A 69 0.35 16.78 20.02
C ARG A 69 1.44 17.61 20.69
N ALA A 70 1.15 18.24 21.82
CA ALA A 70 2.08 19.10 22.55
C ALA A 70 3.32 18.36 23.10
N VAL A 71 3.21 17.06 23.38
CA VAL A 71 4.33 16.22 23.85
C VAL A 71 5.10 15.61 22.67
N SER A 72 4.51 15.58 21.47
CA SER A 72 5.14 15.06 20.27
C SER A 72 6.33 15.94 19.86
N ARG A 73 7.50 15.34 19.68
CA ARG A 73 8.71 16.02 19.17
C ARG A 73 8.87 15.92 17.65
N PHE A 74 7.87 15.37 16.99
CA PHE A 74 7.89 15.04 15.58
C PHE A 74 7.46 16.25 14.74
N PRO A 75 8.27 16.71 13.76
CA PRO A 75 7.97 17.90 12.96
C PRO A 75 6.68 17.76 12.14
N GLU A 76 6.21 16.55 11.87
CA GLU A 76 5.03 16.26 11.07
C GLU A 76 3.74 16.87 11.64
N VAL A 77 3.68 17.08 12.97
CA VAL A 77 2.53 17.72 13.63
C VAL A 77 2.37 19.17 13.17
N SER A 78 3.48 19.86 12.85
CA SER A 78 3.47 21.25 12.40
C SER A 78 2.90 21.45 10.98
N LEU A 79 2.74 20.38 10.19
CA LEU A 79 2.32 20.48 8.79
C LEU A 79 0.89 20.98 8.60
N LEU A 80 0.00 20.73 9.57
CA LEU A 80 -1.40 21.18 9.55
C LEU A 80 -1.78 21.95 10.82
N ASP A 81 -0.78 22.43 11.57
CA ASP A 81 -1.02 23.20 12.77
C ASP A 81 -1.68 24.56 12.44
N GLY A 82 -2.76 24.90 13.14
CA GLY A 82 -3.54 26.12 12.92
C GLY A 82 -4.24 26.23 11.55
N VAL A 83 -4.34 25.14 10.79
CA VAL A 83 -5.01 25.14 9.48
C VAL A 83 -6.52 25.13 9.64
N SER A 84 -7.22 26.07 8.99
CA SER A 84 -8.69 26.13 9.03
C SER A 84 -9.35 24.84 8.53
N GLY A 85 -10.50 24.49 9.12
CA GLY A 85 -11.27 23.31 8.71
C GLY A 85 -11.57 23.20 7.20
N ASP A 86 -11.77 24.32 6.51
CA ASP A 86 -11.99 24.33 5.05
C ASP A 86 -10.73 23.93 4.28
N LEU A 87 -9.57 24.51 4.64
CA LEU A 87 -8.29 24.17 4.01
C LEU A 87 -7.90 22.72 4.32
N LEU A 88 -8.15 22.24 5.55
CA LEU A 88 -8.01 20.83 5.88
C LEU A 88 -8.86 19.96 4.96
N THR A 89 -10.12 20.34 4.72
CA THR A 89 -11.01 19.57 3.84
C THR A 89 -10.44 19.50 2.41
N VAL A 90 -9.89 20.60 1.90
CA VAL A 90 -9.22 20.62 0.60
C VAL A 90 -8.03 19.67 0.58
N VAL A 91 -7.13 19.75 1.56
CA VAL A 91 -5.98 18.84 1.69
C VAL A 91 -6.45 17.39 1.74
N TYR A 92 -7.47 17.09 2.55
CA TYR A 92 -8.05 15.77 2.70
C TYR A 92 -8.54 15.20 1.37
N VAL A 93 -9.29 16.00 0.59
CA VAL A 93 -9.79 15.61 -0.73
C VAL A 93 -8.66 15.42 -1.73
N VAL A 94 -7.64 16.28 -1.71
CA VAL A 94 -6.44 16.13 -2.57
C VAL A 94 -5.74 14.80 -2.29
N VAL A 95 -5.58 14.42 -1.02
CA VAL A 95 -4.97 13.14 -0.65
C VAL A 95 -5.84 11.97 -1.08
N MET A 96 -7.16 12.06 -0.94
CA MET A 96 -8.09 11.04 -1.43
C MET A 96 -7.97 10.84 -2.94
N LEU A 97 -7.97 11.94 -3.72
CA LEU A 97 -7.81 11.87 -5.17
C LEU A 97 -6.45 11.31 -5.57
N ALA A 98 -5.39 11.68 -4.85
CA ALA A 98 -4.06 11.11 -5.06
C ALA A 98 -4.02 9.62 -4.71
N ALA A 99 -4.73 9.16 -3.68
CA ALA A 99 -4.85 7.75 -3.34
C ALA A 99 -5.59 6.97 -4.44
N VAL A 100 -6.66 7.53 -5.03
CA VAL A 100 -7.29 6.96 -6.23
C VAL A 100 -6.30 6.88 -7.39
N GLY A 101 -5.56 7.96 -7.66
CA GLY A 101 -4.50 7.98 -8.67
C GLY A 101 -3.43 6.91 -8.42
N LEU A 102 -3.03 6.69 -7.17
CA LEU A 102 -2.09 5.66 -6.76
C LEU A 102 -2.63 4.24 -7.00
N VAL A 103 -3.90 3.97 -6.65
CA VAL A 103 -4.57 2.69 -6.91
C VAL A 103 -4.56 2.39 -8.41
N LEU A 104 -5.00 3.37 -9.21
CA LEU A 104 -5.03 3.25 -10.68
C LEU A 104 -3.62 3.23 -11.30
N GLY A 105 -2.59 3.63 -10.54
CA GLY A 105 -1.22 3.77 -11.02
C GLY A 105 -1.09 4.85 -12.10
N TRP A 106 -1.82 5.96 -11.95
CA TRP A 106 -1.71 7.16 -12.77
C TRP A 106 -0.68 8.11 -12.18
N ARG A 107 0.31 8.54 -12.97
CA ARG A 107 1.45 9.36 -12.51
C ARG A 107 2.01 8.85 -11.19
N ALA A 108 2.26 7.54 -11.12
CA ALA A 108 2.35 6.81 -9.84
C ALA A 108 3.35 7.42 -8.84
N LYS A 109 4.51 7.91 -9.31
CA LYS A 109 5.50 8.59 -8.45
C LYS A 109 4.96 9.87 -7.81
N ALA A 110 4.33 10.73 -8.60
CA ALA A 110 3.73 11.96 -8.10
C ALA A 110 2.62 11.65 -7.10
N MET A 111 1.75 10.68 -7.42
CA MET A 111 0.69 10.25 -6.51
C MET A 111 1.25 9.65 -5.22
N THR A 112 2.30 8.83 -5.27
CA THR A 112 2.96 8.31 -4.07
C THR A 112 3.51 9.43 -3.18
N ILE A 113 4.11 10.48 -3.76
CA ILE A 113 4.62 11.64 -2.99
C ILE A 113 3.48 12.37 -2.30
N VAL A 114 2.41 12.71 -3.04
CA VAL A 114 1.25 13.43 -2.47
C VAL A 114 0.58 12.60 -1.39
N VAL A 115 0.39 11.30 -1.63
CA VAL A 115 -0.18 10.38 -0.64
C VAL A 115 0.72 10.24 0.59
N LEU A 116 2.04 10.11 0.42
CA LEU A 116 2.98 10.00 1.54
C LEU A 116 2.93 11.25 2.43
N LEU A 117 3.13 12.43 1.84
CA LEU A 117 3.17 13.68 2.58
C LEU A 117 1.81 13.99 3.21
N GLY A 118 0.73 13.81 2.45
CA GLY A 118 -0.62 14.05 2.92
C GLY A 118 -1.06 13.07 4.00
N PHE A 119 -0.75 11.78 3.86
CA PHE A 119 -1.07 10.77 4.87
C PHE A 119 -0.30 11.04 6.17
N ILE A 120 0.98 11.40 6.08
CA ILE A 120 1.77 11.83 7.23
C ILE A 120 1.13 13.04 7.90
N ALA A 121 0.83 14.09 7.12
CA ALA A 121 0.26 15.33 7.64
C ALA A 121 -1.07 15.09 8.37
N VAL A 122 -1.98 14.31 7.76
CA VAL A 122 -3.30 13.99 8.33
C VAL A 122 -3.16 13.13 9.58
N THR A 123 -2.41 12.02 9.51
CA THR A 123 -2.33 11.09 10.65
C THR A 123 -1.47 11.62 11.80
N ALA A 124 -0.56 12.57 11.56
CA ALA A 124 0.20 13.24 12.61
C ALA A 124 -0.68 14.12 13.53
N GLN A 125 -1.84 14.59 13.05
CA GLN A 125 -2.75 15.38 13.88
C GLN A 125 -3.46 14.56 14.95
N ASN A 126 -3.53 13.23 14.79
CA ASN A 126 -4.17 12.35 15.77
C ASN A 126 -3.21 11.24 16.25
N PRO A 127 -2.22 11.59 17.10
CA PRO A 127 -1.27 10.60 17.62
C PRO A 127 -1.94 9.60 18.59
N VAL A 128 -3.12 9.92 19.13
CA VAL A 128 -3.83 9.07 20.12
C VAL A 128 -4.44 7.84 19.46
N LEU A 129 -5.00 7.99 18.26
CA LEU A 129 -5.66 6.90 17.52
C LEU A 129 -4.74 6.21 16.50
N GLY A 130 -3.44 6.54 16.50
CA GLY A 130 -2.47 5.98 15.57
C GLY A 130 -2.34 4.46 15.69
N SER A 131 -2.40 3.77 14.56
CA SER A 131 -2.25 2.31 14.49
C SER A 131 -0.84 1.90 14.04
N ILE A 132 -0.41 0.68 14.39
CA ILE A 132 0.82 0.09 13.83
C ILE A 132 0.75 0.02 12.30
N GLY A 133 -0.45 -0.15 11.74
CA GLY A 133 -0.69 -0.14 10.30
C GLY A 133 -0.33 1.20 9.64
N ASP A 134 -0.50 2.32 10.34
CA ASP A 134 -0.23 3.65 9.79
C ASP A 134 1.27 3.85 9.58
N ASN A 135 2.08 3.37 10.51
CA ASN A 135 3.54 3.36 10.38
C ASN A 135 3.99 2.47 9.21
N LEU A 136 3.35 1.30 9.03
CA LEU A 136 3.63 0.43 7.88
C LEU A 136 3.28 1.12 6.56
N VAL A 137 2.15 1.82 6.48
CA VAL A 137 1.75 2.58 5.27
C VAL A 137 2.80 3.65 4.95
N ARG A 138 3.20 4.47 5.93
CA ARG A 138 4.19 5.55 5.76
C ARG A 138 5.51 5.01 5.19
N LEU A 139 6.05 3.96 5.81
CA LEU A 139 7.31 3.38 5.36
C LEU A 139 7.18 2.65 4.02
N THR A 140 6.04 2.01 3.76
CA THR A 140 5.80 1.35 2.47
C THR A 140 5.75 2.35 1.33
N LEU A 141 5.04 3.47 1.51
CA LEU A 141 5.01 4.57 0.54
C LEU A 141 6.41 5.15 0.31
N LEU A 142 7.22 5.28 1.36
CA LEU A 142 8.62 5.72 1.25
C LEU A 142 9.44 4.78 0.36
N TRP A 143 9.39 3.46 0.59
CA TRP A 143 10.10 2.50 -0.27
C TRP A 143 9.57 2.48 -1.71
N MET A 144 8.26 2.67 -1.90
CA MET A 144 7.65 2.76 -3.22
C MET A 144 8.16 3.95 -4.06
N LEU A 145 8.68 5.01 -3.42
CA LEU A 145 9.37 6.10 -4.13
C LEU A 145 10.63 5.64 -4.86
N LEU A 146 11.25 4.54 -4.46
CA LEU A 146 12.39 3.93 -5.18
C LEU A 146 11.93 2.92 -6.23
N MET A 147 10.76 2.31 -6.05
CA MET A 147 10.28 1.17 -6.82
C MET A 147 9.50 1.55 -8.09
N ARG A 148 9.66 0.80 -9.18
CA ARG A 148 8.76 0.90 -10.34
C ARG A 148 7.44 0.19 -10.03
N THR A 149 6.50 0.92 -9.42
CA THR A 149 5.20 0.38 -8.98
C THR A 149 4.14 0.37 -10.09
N ALA A 150 4.41 0.99 -11.24
CA ALA A 150 3.44 1.20 -12.33
C ALA A 150 3.88 0.59 -13.67
N ASP A 151 4.73 -0.43 -13.64
CA ASP A 151 5.10 -1.18 -14.84
C ASP A 151 4.01 -2.21 -15.22
N VAL A 152 3.25 -2.72 -14.24
CA VAL A 152 2.10 -3.61 -14.46
C VAL A 152 0.85 -3.12 -13.72
N TRP A 153 -0.32 -3.56 -14.19
CA TRP A 153 -1.65 -3.23 -13.65
C TRP A 153 -1.83 -1.74 -13.34
N SER A 154 -1.48 -0.87 -14.30
CA SER A 154 -1.56 0.58 -14.10
C SER A 154 -1.97 1.30 -15.37
N LEU A 155 -2.53 2.50 -15.21
CA LEU A 155 -2.80 3.39 -16.34
C LEU A 155 -1.52 3.89 -17.00
N ASP A 156 -0.43 4.05 -16.23
CA ASP A 156 0.85 4.48 -16.79
C ASP A 156 1.55 3.37 -17.59
N ALA A 157 1.20 2.10 -17.43
CA ALA A 157 1.76 0.99 -18.21
C ALA A 157 1.37 1.05 -19.70
N ASN A 158 0.20 1.63 -20.01
CA ASN A 158 -0.34 1.71 -21.36
C ASN A 158 -0.06 3.06 -22.07
N ARG A 159 0.80 3.90 -21.50
CA ARG A 159 1.18 5.18 -22.13
C ARG A 159 2.05 4.90 -23.35
N LEU A 160 1.64 5.44 -24.50
CA LEU A 160 2.36 5.34 -25.79
C LEU A 160 3.62 6.20 -25.82
N GLU A 161 3.66 7.28 -25.03
CA GLU A 161 4.82 8.15 -24.92
C GLU A 161 5.85 7.56 -23.96
N PRO A 162 7.16 7.55 -24.32
CA PRO A 162 8.23 7.24 -23.41
C PRO A 162 8.07 8.06 -22.13
N ARG A 163 8.17 7.42 -20.95
CA ARG A 163 8.07 8.17 -19.69
C ARG A 163 9.22 9.18 -19.68
N GLU A 164 8.96 10.46 -19.43
CA GLU A 164 10.02 11.48 -19.27
C GLU A 164 11.11 11.02 -18.27
N SER A 165 10.74 10.20 -17.28
CA SER A 165 11.68 9.60 -16.32
C SER A 165 12.62 8.53 -16.88
N ASP A 166 12.29 7.92 -18.02
CA ASP A 166 13.12 6.90 -18.66
C ASP A 166 14.37 7.53 -19.32
N ASP A 167 14.35 8.83 -19.63
CA ASP A 167 15.49 9.58 -20.16
C ASP A 167 16.39 10.20 -19.07
N VAL A 168 15.88 10.37 -17.84
CA VAL A 168 16.60 11.08 -16.76
C VAL A 168 17.68 10.21 -16.11
N ALA A 169 17.57 8.89 -16.16
CA ALA A 169 18.51 7.98 -15.49
C ALA A 169 18.81 6.71 -16.30
N PRO A 170 20.03 6.15 -16.22
CA PRO A 170 20.36 4.87 -16.84
C PRO A 170 19.49 3.70 -16.31
N ASP A 171 19.23 2.70 -17.16
CA ASP A 171 18.40 1.54 -16.79
C ASP A 171 18.93 0.76 -15.58
N TRP A 172 20.25 0.57 -15.48
CA TRP A 172 20.88 -0.13 -14.36
C TRP A 172 20.58 0.56 -13.02
N LEU A 173 20.51 1.89 -13.01
CA LEU A 173 20.21 2.68 -11.81
C LEU A 173 18.72 2.57 -11.47
N ARG A 174 17.84 2.66 -12.47
CA ARG A 174 16.38 2.50 -12.28
C ARG A 174 16.03 1.09 -11.75
N THR A 175 16.63 0.06 -12.30
CA THR A 175 16.50 -1.32 -11.85
C THR A 175 17.10 -1.51 -10.45
N GLY A 176 18.29 -0.95 -10.21
CA GLY A 176 18.95 -0.93 -8.91
C GLY A 176 18.08 -0.30 -7.81
N LEU A 177 17.54 0.90 -8.04
CA LEU A 177 16.67 1.60 -7.09
C LEU A 177 15.40 0.79 -6.81
N HIS A 178 14.81 0.16 -7.82
CA HIS A 178 13.64 -0.68 -7.63
C HIS A 178 13.95 -1.91 -6.75
N ASN A 179 15.04 -2.62 -7.03
CA ASN A 179 15.43 -3.81 -6.28
C ASN A 179 15.90 -3.45 -4.86
N VAL A 180 16.56 -2.30 -4.66
CA VAL A 180 16.88 -1.77 -3.33
C VAL A 180 15.60 -1.45 -2.55
N GLY A 181 14.63 -0.80 -3.19
CA GLY A 181 13.33 -0.53 -2.59
C GLY A 181 12.58 -1.81 -2.21
N LEU A 182 12.63 -2.84 -3.07
CA LEU A 182 12.05 -4.16 -2.79
C LEU A 182 12.71 -4.84 -1.58
N VAL A 183 14.04 -4.85 -1.52
CA VAL A 183 14.78 -5.43 -0.39
C VAL A 183 14.52 -4.64 0.89
N GLY A 184 14.50 -3.30 0.82
CA GLY A 184 14.18 -2.43 1.95
C GLY A 184 12.78 -2.67 2.49
N LEU A 185 11.78 -2.74 1.60
CA LEU A 185 10.39 -3.06 1.94
C LEU A 185 10.25 -4.48 2.53
N GLY A 186 10.96 -5.46 1.97
CA GLY A 186 11.01 -6.82 2.53
C GLY A 186 11.65 -6.86 3.92
N ALA A 187 12.81 -6.23 4.09
CA ALA A 187 13.55 -6.18 5.34
C ALA A 187 12.74 -5.50 6.46
N GLN A 188 12.12 -4.35 6.19
CA GLN A 188 11.28 -3.70 7.19
C GLN A 188 10.08 -4.56 7.59
N THR A 189 9.51 -5.32 6.65
CA THR A 189 8.33 -6.16 6.93
C THR A 189 8.72 -7.29 7.85
N VAL A 190 9.85 -7.94 7.56
CA VAL A 190 10.43 -8.96 8.44
C VAL A 190 10.71 -8.40 9.84
N LEU A 191 11.29 -7.21 9.94
CA LEU A 191 11.57 -6.57 11.22
C LEU A 191 10.27 -6.20 11.96
N ALA A 192 9.24 -5.72 11.27
CA ALA A 192 7.95 -5.40 11.86
C ALA A 192 7.24 -6.65 12.41
N TYR A 193 7.27 -7.76 11.67
CA TYR A 193 6.77 -9.06 12.14
C TYR A 193 7.54 -9.53 13.38
N LEU A 194 8.87 -9.49 13.36
CA LEU A 194 9.70 -9.93 14.48
C LEU A 194 9.50 -9.05 15.72
N ALA A 195 9.56 -7.73 15.58
CA ALA A 195 9.36 -6.78 16.68
C ALA A 195 7.96 -6.92 17.28
N GLY A 196 6.92 -6.97 16.43
CA GLY A 196 5.55 -7.17 16.86
C GLY A 196 5.32 -8.53 17.52
N GLY A 197 6.02 -9.57 17.08
CA GLY A 197 5.96 -10.90 17.69
C GLY A 197 6.65 -10.97 19.05
N LEU A 198 7.83 -10.36 19.18
CA LEU A 198 8.57 -10.30 20.45
C LEU A 198 7.84 -9.45 21.50
N ASP A 199 7.29 -8.31 21.10
CA ASP A 199 6.46 -7.46 21.97
C ASP A 199 5.26 -8.25 22.50
N LYS A 200 4.52 -8.94 21.62
CA LYS A 200 3.41 -9.80 22.03
C LYS A 200 3.85 -10.96 22.91
N ALA A 201 4.96 -11.62 22.59
CA ALA A 201 5.48 -12.73 23.38
C ALA A 201 5.81 -12.34 24.82
N SER A 202 6.15 -11.06 25.06
CA SER A 202 6.44 -10.52 26.39
C SER A 202 5.19 -10.28 27.26
N GLN A 203 3.99 -10.29 26.66
CA GLN A 203 2.75 -9.94 27.33
C GLN A 203 1.97 -11.19 27.80
N PRO A 204 1.50 -11.23 29.07
CA PRO A 204 0.80 -12.40 29.62
C PRO A 204 -0.43 -12.86 28.82
N VAL A 205 -1.21 -11.92 28.26
CA VAL A 205 -2.43 -12.24 27.49
C VAL A 205 -2.15 -13.06 26.23
N TRP A 206 -0.96 -12.90 25.63
CA TRP A 206 -0.56 -13.68 24.46
C TRP A 206 -0.02 -15.05 24.86
N GLN A 207 0.73 -15.12 25.95
CA GLN A 207 1.25 -16.38 26.50
C GLN A 207 0.10 -17.32 26.89
N GLN A 208 -0.94 -16.77 27.52
CA GLN A 208 -2.11 -17.52 27.97
C GLN A 208 -3.12 -17.82 26.85
N GLY A 209 -2.91 -17.32 25.63
CA GLY A 209 -3.86 -17.51 24.52
C GLY A 209 -5.17 -16.73 24.66
N THR A 210 -5.21 -15.71 25.52
CA THR A 210 -6.44 -14.95 25.82
C THR A 210 -6.54 -13.63 25.05
N ALA A 211 -5.49 -13.20 24.33
CA ALA A 211 -5.43 -11.88 23.69
C ALA A 211 -6.60 -11.58 22.73
N LEU A 212 -7.00 -12.52 21.87
CA LEU A 212 -8.14 -12.29 20.97
C LEU A 212 -9.46 -12.29 21.73
N TYR A 213 -9.60 -13.14 22.74
CA TYR A 213 -10.79 -13.15 23.60
C TYR A 213 -10.97 -11.84 24.35
N THR A 214 -9.91 -11.31 24.95
CA THR A 214 -9.94 -10.03 25.68
C THR A 214 -10.19 -8.85 24.73
N THR A 215 -9.64 -8.88 23.53
CA THR A 215 -9.91 -7.86 22.50
C THR A 215 -11.39 -7.84 22.13
N LEU A 216 -12.02 -9.01 21.98
CA LEU A 216 -13.45 -9.13 21.71
C LEU A 216 -14.36 -8.72 22.87
N GLN A 217 -13.83 -8.43 24.06
CA GLN A 217 -14.62 -7.85 25.16
C GLN A 217 -14.69 -6.32 25.11
N LEU A 218 -13.84 -5.68 24.30
CA LEU A 218 -13.85 -4.24 24.12
C LEU A 218 -14.93 -3.83 23.12
N PRO A 219 -15.84 -2.90 23.46
CA PRO A 219 -16.94 -2.49 22.58
C PRO A 219 -16.48 -2.01 21.20
N GLU A 220 -15.30 -1.36 21.13
CA GLU A 220 -14.78 -0.76 19.90
C GLU A 220 -14.38 -1.82 18.85
N PHE A 221 -14.08 -3.05 19.28
CA PHE A 221 -13.65 -4.16 18.43
C PHE A 221 -14.78 -5.15 18.11
N ARG A 222 -16.04 -4.74 18.29
CA ARG A 222 -17.24 -5.59 18.08
C ARG A 222 -18.21 -4.98 17.06
N PRO A 223 -17.80 -4.80 15.79
CA PRO A 223 -18.67 -4.24 14.75
C PRO A 223 -19.95 -5.07 14.52
N PHE A 224 -19.86 -6.39 14.74
CA PHE A 224 -20.95 -7.34 14.56
C PHE A 224 -21.15 -8.11 15.88
N PRO A 225 -22.00 -7.62 16.80
CA PRO A 225 -22.13 -8.21 18.13
C PRO A 225 -22.40 -9.73 18.10
N TRP A 226 -23.29 -10.18 17.22
CA TRP A 226 -23.63 -11.59 17.05
C TRP A 226 -22.43 -12.48 16.67
N LEU A 227 -21.52 -11.97 15.85
CA LEU A 227 -20.32 -12.68 15.43
C LEU A 227 -19.29 -12.72 16.55
N SER A 228 -19.11 -11.59 17.25
CA SER A 228 -18.23 -11.51 18.41
C SER A 228 -18.71 -12.42 19.55
N ASP A 229 -20.03 -12.52 19.78
CA ASP A 229 -20.63 -13.41 20.78
C ASP A 229 -20.42 -14.89 20.40
N LEU A 230 -20.66 -15.25 19.13
CA LEU A 230 -20.42 -16.60 18.64
C LEU A 230 -18.94 -17.00 18.82
N LEU A 231 -18.01 -16.12 18.45
CA LEU A 231 -16.57 -16.36 18.60
C LEU A 231 -16.13 -16.40 20.06
N SER A 232 -16.72 -15.57 20.93
CA SER A 232 -16.43 -15.55 22.37
C SER A 232 -16.79 -16.88 23.04
N ASN A 233 -17.79 -17.60 22.53
CA ASN A 233 -18.12 -18.95 22.98
C ASN A 233 -17.12 -20.01 22.51
N ALA A 234 -16.40 -19.75 21.42
CA ALA A 234 -15.39 -20.64 20.85
C ALA A 234 -13.98 -20.36 21.44
N THR A 235 -13.84 -20.43 22.76
CA THR A 235 -12.61 -20.06 23.48
C THR A 235 -11.36 -20.80 23.00
N VAL A 236 -11.48 -22.10 22.68
CA VAL A 236 -10.39 -22.91 22.12
C VAL A 236 -9.94 -22.37 20.76
N LEU A 237 -10.89 -22.01 19.89
CA LEU A 237 -10.58 -21.42 18.58
C LEU A 237 -9.82 -20.10 18.73
N LEU A 238 -10.27 -19.23 19.64
CA LEU A 238 -9.60 -17.95 19.92
C LEU A 238 -8.18 -18.14 20.49
N ALA A 239 -7.97 -19.14 21.33
CA ALA A 239 -6.64 -19.48 21.84
C ALA A 239 -5.72 -19.96 20.72
N LEU A 240 -6.20 -20.87 19.86
CA LEU A 240 -5.45 -21.35 18.69
C LEU A 240 -5.11 -20.21 17.73
N LEU A 241 -6.04 -19.31 17.47
CA LEU A 241 -5.81 -18.13 16.63
C LEU A 241 -4.79 -17.17 17.27
N THR A 242 -4.87 -16.95 18.59
CA THR A 242 -3.91 -16.11 19.33
C THR A 242 -2.49 -16.65 19.19
N TRP A 243 -2.28 -17.96 19.39
CA TRP A 243 -0.98 -18.57 19.19
C TRP A 243 -0.57 -18.66 17.73
N THR A 244 -1.52 -18.79 16.80
CA THR A 244 -1.24 -18.75 15.36
C THR A 244 -0.65 -17.39 14.96
N VAL A 245 -1.22 -16.29 15.44
CA VAL A 245 -0.69 -14.93 15.22
C VAL A 245 0.73 -14.82 15.76
N LEU A 246 0.96 -15.32 16.98
CA LEU A 246 2.28 -15.26 17.62
C LEU A 246 3.32 -16.10 16.85
N ALA A 247 2.95 -17.32 16.47
CA ALA A 247 3.80 -18.22 15.69
C ALA A 247 4.14 -17.61 14.32
N VAL A 248 3.16 -17.09 13.59
CA VAL A 248 3.39 -16.41 12.32
C VAL A 248 4.36 -15.24 12.49
N GLN A 249 4.20 -14.41 13.53
CA GLN A 249 5.05 -13.23 13.75
C GLN A 249 6.49 -13.59 14.13
N LEU A 250 6.68 -14.55 15.04
CA LEU A 250 8.02 -14.97 15.48
C LEU A 250 8.76 -15.81 14.42
N PHE A 251 8.04 -16.67 13.71
CA PHE A 251 8.62 -17.58 12.73
C PHE A 251 8.56 -17.05 11.29
N PHE A 252 8.09 -15.82 11.07
CA PHE A 252 8.01 -15.23 9.73
C PHE A 252 9.33 -15.36 8.98
N ALA A 253 10.41 -14.78 9.51
CA ALA A 253 11.75 -14.80 8.90
C ALA A 253 12.29 -16.22 8.65
N PRO A 254 12.35 -17.11 9.66
CA PRO A 254 12.79 -18.49 9.44
C PRO A 254 11.98 -19.23 8.37
N MET A 255 10.67 -18.99 8.30
CA MET A 255 9.80 -19.64 7.31
C MET A 255 10.00 -19.08 5.90
N LEU A 256 10.63 -17.91 5.70
CA LEU A 256 10.96 -17.41 4.36
C LEU A 256 12.06 -18.21 3.65
N LEU A 257 12.84 -19.02 4.39
CA LEU A 257 14.02 -19.72 3.87
C LEU A 257 13.68 -20.85 2.90
N ARG A 258 12.49 -21.45 3.00
CA ARG A 258 12.00 -22.46 2.05
C ARG A 258 10.77 -21.96 1.31
N ARG A 259 10.64 -22.30 0.03
CA ARG A 259 9.55 -21.83 -0.82
C ARG A 259 8.18 -22.25 -0.30
N GLU A 260 8.08 -23.47 0.23
CA GLU A 260 6.85 -24.06 0.75
C GLU A 260 6.40 -23.36 2.02
N THR A 261 7.31 -23.21 2.99
CA THR A 261 7.03 -22.53 4.27
C THR A 261 6.79 -21.05 4.08
N ARG A 262 7.45 -20.41 3.11
CA ARG A 262 7.23 -19.00 2.75
C ARG A 262 5.80 -18.77 2.28
N ASN A 263 5.33 -19.61 1.37
CA ASN A 263 3.97 -19.51 0.86
C ASN A 263 2.93 -19.83 1.94
N LEU A 264 3.21 -20.80 2.81
CA LEU A 264 2.35 -21.14 3.94
C LEU A 264 2.23 -19.97 4.92
N VAL A 265 3.36 -19.42 5.38
CA VAL A 265 3.35 -18.32 6.37
C VAL A 265 2.72 -17.06 5.80
N ALA A 266 2.98 -16.72 4.53
CA ALA A 266 2.33 -15.59 3.87
C ALA A 266 0.82 -15.81 3.72
N GLY A 267 0.37 -17.02 3.33
CA GLY A 267 -1.04 -17.35 3.21
C GLY A 267 -1.78 -17.27 4.56
N VAL A 268 -1.21 -17.84 5.61
CA VAL A 268 -1.78 -17.77 6.97
C VAL A 268 -1.80 -16.33 7.46
N ALA A 269 -0.72 -15.58 7.27
CA ALA A 269 -0.65 -14.17 7.66
C ALA A 269 -1.71 -13.31 6.95
N ILE A 270 -1.93 -13.53 5.66
CA ILE A 270 -3.00 -12.86 4.89
C ILE A 270 -4.36 -13.26 5.45
N GLY A 271 -4.63 -14.56 5.66
CA GLY A 271 -5.89 -15.05 6.20
C GLY A 271 -6.22 -14.48 7.59
N VAL A 272 -5.23 -14.41 8.48
CA VAL A 272 -5.36 -13.80 9.81
C VAL A 272 -5.69 -12.30 9.69
N ASN A 273 -5.08 -11.58 8.77
CA ASN A 273 -5.38 -10.16 8.57
C ASN A 273 -6.75 -9.94 7.93
N VAL A 274 -7.21 -10.82 7.04
CA VAL A 274 -8.60 -10.80 6.54
C VAL A 274 -9.57 -11.04 7.70
N LEU A 275 -9.27 -11.98 8.59
CA LEU A 275 -10.05 -12.20 9.80
C LEU A 275 -10.11 -10.93 10.67
N PHE A 276 -8.99 -10.27 10.93
CA PHE A 276 -8.94 -9.04 11.73
C PHE A 276 -9.67 -7.87 11.07
N ALA A 277 -9.58 -7.75 9.75
CA ALA A 277 -10.31 -6.75 8.98
C ALA A 277 -11.82 -6.83 9.23
N VAL A 278 -12.37 -8.05 9.28
CA VAL A 278 -13.81 -8.30 9.43
C VAL A 278 -14.23 -8.35 10.90
N VAL A 279 -13.56 -9.18 11.70
CA VAL A 279 -13.96 -9.48 13.08
C VAL A 279 -13.63 -8.34 14.03
N LEU A 280 -12.47 -7.70 13.86
CA LEU A 280 -11.99 -6.63 14.76
C LEU A 280 -12.20 -5.23 14.18
N ALA A 281 -12.93 -5.07 13.07
CA ALA A 281 -13.13 -3.77 12.40
C ALA A 281 -11.82 -2.99 12.13
N THR A 282 -10.74 -3.68 11.76
CA THR A 282 -9.44 -3.05 11.43
C THR A 282 -9.07 -3.15 9.95
N PRO A 283 -10.01 -2.90 9.00
CA PRO A 283 -9.80 -3.25 7.59
C PRO A 283 -8.61 -2.52 6.97
N TRP A 284 -8.40 -1.25 7.28
CA TRP A 284 -7.37 -0.43 6.63
C TRP A 284 -5.96 -0.81 7.08
N SER A 285 -5.74 -0.99 8.39
CA SER A 285 -4.47 -1.48 8.93
C SER A 285 -4.18 -2.91 8.44
N SER A 286 -5.19 -3.78 8.44
CA SER A 286 -5.05 -5.15 7.90
C SER A 286 -4.71 -5.17 6.42
N LEU A 287 -5.30 -4.27 5.62
CA LEU A 287 -5.01 -4.18 4.18
C LEU A 287 -3.55 -3.74 3.93
N ALA A 288 -3.03 -2.82 4.75
CA ALA A 288 -1.62 -2.42 4.69
C ALA A 288 -0.67 -3.59 5.03
N VAL A 289 -1.01 -4.40 6.04
CA VAL A 289 -0.24 -5.62 6.38
C VAL A 289 -0.31 -6.64 5.25
N ILE A 290 -1.50 -6.87 4.68
CA ILE A 290 -1.67 -7.78 3.53
C ILE A 290 -0.84 -7.31 2.33
N ALA A 291 -0.77 -6.00 2.08
CA ALA A 291 0.02 -5.42 1.01
C ALA A 291 1.50 -5.78 1.11
N VAL A 292 2.09 -5.57 2.29
CA VAL A 292 3.52 -5.85 2.49
C VAL A 292 3.81 -7.36 2.60
N THR A 293 2.88 -8.14 3.14
CA THR A 293 3.01 -9.60 3.21
C THR A 293 2.89 -10.25 1.83
N GLY A 294 2.11 -9.64 0.93
CA GLY A 294 1.97 -10.06 -0.46
C GLY A 294 3.29 -10.09 -1.23
N LEU A 295 4.30 -9.30 -0.84
CA LEU A 295 5.64 -9.33 -1.44
C LEU A 295 6.34 -10.69 -1.32
N PHE A 296 6.00 -11.49 -0.30
CA PHE A 296 6.65 -12.78 -0.04
C PHE A 296 5.97 -13.94 -0.79
N VAL A 297 4.82 -13.68 -1.42
CA VAL A 297 4.18 -14.62 -2.34
C VAL A 297 4.88 -14.54 -3.71
N SER A 298 5.04 -15.67 -4.39
CA SER A 298 5.72 -15.71 -5.70
C SER A 298 5.00 -14.85 -6.75
N ASP A 299 5.78 -14.08 -7.51
CA ASP A 299 5.26 -13.17 -8.55
C ASP A 299 4.40 -13.89 -9.60
N ASP A 300 4.78 -15.11 -10.01
CA ASP A 300 4.01 -15.94 -10.95
C ASP A 300 2.56 -16.19 -10.49
N ARG A 301 2.33 -16.29 -9.17
CA ARG A 301 0.98 -16.49 -8.62
C ARG A 301 0.16 -15.21 -8.71
N TRP A 302 0.80 -14.06 -8.55
CA TRP A 302 0.14 -12.78 -8.73
C TRP A 302 -0.17 -12.53 -10.20
N ALA A 303 0.76 -12.82 -11.11
CA ALA A 303 0.52 -12.78 -12.55
C ALA A 303 -0.69 -13.66 -12.93
N ALA A 304 -0.70 -14.93 -12.52
CA ALA A 304 -1.80 -15.85 -12.78
C ALA A 304 -3.14 -15.40 -12.14
N LEU A 305 -3.10 -14.76 -10.97
CA LEU A 305 -4.30 -14.15 -10.37
C LEU A 305 -4.80 -12.99 -11.22
N GLY A 306 -3.90 -12.12 -11.70
CA GLY A 306 -4.24 -11.01 -12.57
C GLY A 306 -4.89 -11.45 -13.87
N GLU A 307 -4.35 -12.48 -14.52
CA GLU A 307 -4.95 -13.08 -15.72
C GLU A 307 -6.36 -13.60 -15.44
N ARG A 308 -6.56 -14.37 -14.36
CA ARG A 308 -7.89 -14.86 -13.98
C ARG A 308 -8.88 -13.73 -13.70
N VAL A 309 -8.45 -12.67 -13.01
CA VAL A 309 -9.30 -11.51 -12.74
C VAL A 309 -9.62 -10.78 -14.04
N ALA A 310 -8.66 -10.64 -14.95
CA ALA A 310 -8.88 -10.05 -16.26
C ALA A 310 -9.87 -10.88 -17.09
N ASP A 311 -9.74 -12.20 -17.11
CA ASP A 311 -10.66 -13.11 -17.81
C ASP A 311 -12.09 -13.02 -17.24
N LEU A 312 -12.23 -12.95 -15.91
CA LEU A 312 -13.52 -12.78 -15.24
C LEU A 312 -14.12 -11.39 -15.50
N ALA A 313 -13.30 -10.35 -15.58
CA ALA A 313 -13.73 -8.99 -15.83
C ALA A 313 -13.95 -8.72 -17.33
N TRP A 314 -13.38 -9.53 -18.23
CA TRP A 314 -13.42 -9.34 -19.68
C TRP A 314 -14.84 -9.14 -20.22
N PRO A 315 -15.85 -9.95 -19.86
CA PRO A 315 -17.21 -9.76 -20.37
C PRO A 315 -17.85 -8.42 -19.96
N VAL A 316 -17.43 -7.86 -18.82
CA VAL A 316 -17.90 -6.54 -18.35
C VAL A 316 -17.12 -5.44 -19.08
N LEU A 317 -15.79 -5.60 -19.16
CA LEU A 317 -14.92 -4.64 -19.84
C LEU A 317 -15.25 -4.52 -21.32
N ASP A 318 -15.49 -5.63 -22.02
CA ASP A 318 -15.86 -5.70 -23.43
C ASP A 318 -17.18 -4.96 -23.69
N ARG A 319 -18.21 -5.20 -22.86
CA ARG A 319 -19.48 -4.45 -22.92
C ARG A 319 -19.31 -2.95 -22.68
N THR A 320 -18.35 -2.55 -21.86
CA THR A 320 -18.04 -1.13 -21.63
C THR A 320 -17.05 -0.56 -22.64
N ALA A 321 -16.35 -1.40 -23.40
CA ALA A 321 -15.39 -0.99 -24.41
C ALA A 321 -16.14 -0.34 -25.57
N ASP A 322 -17.23 -0.94 -26.04
CA ASP A 322 -18.11 -0.34 -27.04
C ASP A 322 -18.63 1.04 -26.60
N VAL A 323 -19.01 1.17 -25.32
CA VAL A 323 -19.46 2.46 -24.76
C VAL A 323 -18.31 3.46 -24.66
N ARG A 324 -17.10 3.01 -24.29
CA ARG A 324 -15.91 3.84 -24.23
C ARG A 324 -15.47 4.33 -25.61
N TYR A 325 -15.43 3.46 -26.62
CA TYR A 325 -15.10 3.83 -27.99
C TYR A 325 -16.18 4.76 -28.57
N ALA A 326 -17.47 4.48 -28.33
CA ALA A 326 -18.54 5.37 -28.77
C ALA A 326 -18.50 6.76 -28.10
N VAL A 327 -18.10 6.84 -26.82
CA VAL A 327 -17.91 8.12 -26.13
C VAL A 327 -16.65 8.83 -26.62
N ALA A 328 -15.55 8.11 -26.80
CA ALA A 328 -14.30 8.66 -27.32
C ALA A 328 -14.48 9.21 -28.74
N ASP A 329 -15.17 8.47 -29.62
CA ASP A 329 -15.51 8.91 -30.97
C ASP A 329 -16.42 10.14 -30.93
N ARG A 330 -17.47 10.16 -30.09
CA ARG A 330 -18.32 11.36 -29.95
C ARG A 330 -17.54 12.58 -29.45
N VAL A 331 -16.58 12.39 -28.54
CA VAL A 331 -15.73 13.48 -28.03
C VAL A 331 -14.76 13.95 -29.12
N ALA A 332 -14.19 13.03 -29.90
CA ALA A 332 -13.33 13.35 -31.03
C ALA A 332 -14.10 14.09 -32.13
N ASP A 333 -15.28 13.61 -32.52
CA ASP A 333 -16.17 14.24 -33.50
C ASP A 333 -16.58 15.64 -33.04
N TRP A 334 -16.98 15.79 -31.77
CA TRP A 334 -17.29 17.09 -31.19
C TRP A 334 -16.08 18.04 -31.22
N TRP A 335 -14.88 17.54 -30.90
CA TRP A 335 -13.66 18.34 -30.95
C TRP A 335 -13.32 18.80 -32.38
N TYR A 336 -13.42 17.91 -33.36
CA TYR A 336 -13.18 18.24 -34.77
C TYR A 336 -14.22 19.24 -35.30
N ASP A 337 -15.51 18.98 -35.11
CA ASP A 337 -16.58 19.80 -35.65
C ASP A 337 -16.68 21.17 -34.97
N ARG A 338 -16.57 21.19 -33.64
CA ARG A 338 -16.83 22.40 -32.85
C ARG A 338 -15.58 23.16 -32.50
N VAL A 339 -14.45 22.52 -32.20
CA VAL A 339 -13.25 23.22 -31.75
C VAL A 339 -12.33 23.53 -32.93
N LEU A 340 -11.96 22.51 -33.73
CA LEU A 340 -11.15 22.73 -34.93
C LEU A 340 -11.92 23.47 -36.02
N GLY A 341 -13.20 23.17 -36.23
CA GLY A 341 -14.06 23.93 -37.14
C GLY A 341 -14.26 25.41 -36.74
N LEU A 342 -14.16 25.76 -35.45
CA LEU A 342 -14.12 27.16 -35.01
C LEU A 342 -12.72 27.76 -35.17
N TRP A 343 -11.68 27.01 -34.82
CA TRP A 343 -10.29 27.42 -35.01
C TRP A 343 -10.03 27.76 -36.47
N ASP A 344 -10.39 26.88 -37.41
CA ASP A 344 -10.19 27.13 -38.84
C ASP A 344 -10.98 28.34 -39.32
N ARG A 345 -12.23 28.53 -38.88
CA ARG A 345 -13.00 29.75 -39.21
C ARG A 345 -12.34 31.02 -38.68
N VAL A 346 -11.84 31.00 -37.44
CA VAL A 346 -11.12 32.12 -36.83
C VAL A 346 -9.79 32.36 -37.57
N ARG A 347 -9.00 31.33 -37.83
CA ARG A 347 -7.74 31.37 -38.57
C ARG A 347 -7.95 31.92 -39.98
N PHE A 348 -8.93 31.40 -40.72
CA PHE A 348 -9.25 31.90 -42.07
C PHE A 348 -9.79 33.34 -42.06
N SER A 349 -10.42 33.80 -40.98
CA SER A 349 -10.86 35.20 -40.85
C SER A 349 -9.73 36.16 -40.49
N VAL A 350 -8.72 35.70 -39.75
CA VAL A 350 -7.57 36.51 -39.27
C VAL A 350 -6.46 36.59 -40.33
N PHE A 351 -6.24 35.53 -41.11
CA PHE A 351 -5.16 35.47 -42.10
C PHE A 351 -5.57 35.83 -43.55
N ARG A 352 -6.80 36.35 -43.76
CA ARG A 352 -7.28 36.87 -45.07
C ARG A 352 -7.34 38.40 -45.15
N ARG A 353 -6.81 39.13 -44.17
CA ARG A 353 -6.59 40.58 -44.27
C ARG A 353 -5.16 40.90 -44.65
#